data_AF-A0A430V137-F1
#
_entry.id   AF-A0A430V137-F1
#
_cell.length_a   1.000
_cell.length_b   1.000
_cell.length_c   1.000
_cell.angle_alpha   90.00
_cell.angle_beta   90.00
_cell.angle_gamma   90.00
#
_symmetry.space_group_name_H-M   'P 1'
#
loop_
_entity.id
_entity.type
_entity.pdbx_description
1 polymer ?
#
loop_
_entity_poly.entity_id
_entity_poly.type
_entity_poly.pdbx_seq_one_letter_code
_entity_poly.pdbx_strand_id
1 'polypeptide(L)'
;MRGVLGSLEVGLFAQEWRPVEGGLILRGQEVRAFPPFAARRFFRHGWQSWSLTTWVDLNFPPKPLFPEARRPQADDPFLLEASEWWGSGLGALEGPDGKVLLLGALGGGARV
;
A
#
# COMPACT_ATOMS: atom_id res chain seq x y z
N MET A 1 -9.24 -16.38 -1.80
CA MET A 1 -10.60 -16.05 -2.30
C MET A 1 -10.49 -15.13 -3.51
N ARG A 2 -11.58 -14.86 -4.23
CA ARG A 2 -11.59 -13.90 -5.34
C ARG A 2 -12.69 -12.87 -5.10
N GLY A 3 -12.40 -11.61 -5.39
CA GLY A 3 -13.37 -10.51 -5.34
C GLY A 3 -13.36 -9.72 -6.64
N VAL A 4 -14.47 -9.08 -6.97
CA VAL A 4 -14.61 -8.28 -8.19
C VAL A 4 -14.59 -6.80 -7.80
N LEU A 5 -13.64 -6.06 -8.38
CA LEU A 5 -13.48 -4.61 -8.23
C LEU A 5 -13.66 -3.96 -9.61
N GLY A 6 -14.86 -3.41 -9.86
CA GLY A 6 -15.22 -2.93 -11.19
C GLY A 6 -15.23 -4.09 -12.20
N SER A 7 -14.35 -4.03 -13.20
CA SER A 7 -14.17 -5.11 -14.19
C SER A 7 -13.00 -6.06 -13.87
N LEU A 8 -12.32 -5.88 -12.73
CA LEU A 8 -11.12 -6.63 -12.36
C LEU A 8 -11.46 -7.71 -11.36
N GLU A 9 -11.06 -8.94 -11.67
CA GLU A 9 -11.05 -10.04 -10.71
C GLU A 9 -9.73 -10.01 -9.93
N VAL A 10 -9.81 -9.85 -8.62
CA VAL A 10 -8.66 -9.67 -7.73
C VAL A 10 -8.58 -10.85 -6.78
N GLY A 11 -7.38 -11.44 -6.67
CA GLY A 11 -7.11 -12.45 -5.66
C GLY A 11 -7.06 -11.80 -4.28
N LEU A 12 -7.70 -12.41 -3.28
CA LEU A 12 -7.80 -11.84 -1.93
C LEU A 12 -7.49 -12.88 -0.85
N PHE A 13 -6.78 -12.41 0.18
CA PHE A 13 -6.65 -13.08 1.47
C PHE A 13 -7.13 -12.11 2.57
N ALA A 14 -8.18 -12.49 3.28
CA ALA A 14 -8.76 -11.77 4.41
C ALA A 14 -9.56 -12.75 5.27
N GLN A 15 -9.81 -12.41 6.54
CA GLN A 15 -10.65 -13.23 7.42
C GLN A 15 -12.13 -13.15 7.00
N GLU A 16 -12.59 -11.93 6.72
CA GLU A 16 -13.93 -11.66 6.19
C GLU A 16 -13.83 -10.62 5.09
N TRP A 17 -14.78 -10.62 4.16
CA TRP A 17 -14.91 -9.57 3.17
C TRP A 17 -16.37 -9.39 2.77
N ARG A 18 -16.72 -8.18 2.32
CA ARG A 18 -18.04 -7.90 1.74
C ARG A 18 -17.92 -6.84 0.63
N PRO A 19 -18.74 -6.95 -0.43
CA PRO A 19 -18.83 -5.90 -1.44
C PRO A 19 -19.50 -4.65 -0.88
N VAL A 20 -19.08 -3.49 -1.38
CA VAL A 20 -19.68 -2.18 -1.15
C VAL A 20 -19.69 -1.40 -2.46
N GLU A 21 -20.43 -0.29 -2.51
CA GLU A 21 -20.34 0.61 -3.66
C GLU A 21 -18.90 1.10 -3.84
N GLY A 22 -18.36 0.93 -5.04
CA GLY A 22 -16.99 1.33 -5.38
C GLY A 22 -15.88 0.39 -4.92
N GLY A 23 -16.16 -0.71 -4.19
CA GLY A 23 -15.10 -1.62 -3.78
C GLY A 23 -15.49 -2.79 -2.88
N LEU A 24 -14.54 -3.19 -2.01
CA LEU A 24 -14.71 -4.25 -1.03
C LEU A 24 -14.27 -3.75 0.35
N ILE A 25 -14.97 -4.17 1.40
CA ILE A 25 -14.49 -4.05 2.77
C ILE A 25 -13.86 -5.38 3.15
N LEU A 26 -12.60 -5.33 3.58
CA LEU A 26 -11.83 -6.49 4.06
C LEU A 26 -11.65 -6.38 5.58
N ARG A 27 -11.68 -7.53 6.26
CA ARG A 27 -11.40 -7.63 7.69
C ARG A 27 -10.27 -8.64 7.94
N GLY A 28 -9.32 -8.26 8.77
CA GLY A 28 -8.21 -9.09 9.20
C GLY A 28 -7.13 -8.23 9.85
N GLN A 29 -6.26 -8.83 10.68
CA GLN A 29 -5.04 -8.15 11.13
C GLN A 29 -4.03 -7.98 9.99
N GLU A 30 -4.02 -8.95 9.08
CA GLU A 30 -3.30 -8.90 7.81
C GLU A 30 -4.27 -9.28 6.70
N VAL A 31 -4.26 -8.53 5.61
CA VAL A 31 -5.00 -8.83 4.39
C VAL A 31 -4.06 -8.69 3.20
N ARG A 32 -4.31 -9.44 2.12
CA ARG A 32 -3.52 -9.37 0.89
C ARG A 32 -4.45 -9.24 -0.31
N ALA A 33 -4.13 -8.32 -1.20
CA ALA A 33 -4.78 -8.16 -2.49
C ALA A 33 -3.76 -8.38 -3.60
N PHE A 34 -4.06 -9.27 -4.54
CA PHE A 34 -3.15 -9.67 -5.62
C PHE A 34 -3.61 -9.02 -6.92
N PRO A 35 -2.84 -8.08 -7.50
CA PRO A 35 -3.23 -7.43 -8.75
C PRO A 35 -3.28 -8.45 -9.89
N PRO A 36 -4.29 -8.40 -10.77
CA PRO A 36 -4.34 -9.24 -11.98
C PRO A 36 -3.43 -8.70 -13.10
N PHE A 37 -2.39 -7.95 -12.75
CA PHE A 37 -1.46 -7.29 -13.65
C PHE A 37 -0.06 -7.18 -13.01
N ALA A 38 0.97 -7.06 -13.86
CA ALA A 38 2.34 -6.84 -13.41
C ALA A 38 2.55 -5.35 -13.09
N ALA A 39 2.31 -4.97 -11.83
CA ALA A 39 2.51 -3.60 -11.37
C ALA A 39 4.00 -3.21 -11.41
N ARG A 40 4.29 -1.99 -11.88
CA ARG A 40 5.65 -1.42 -11.86
C ARG A 40 5.81 -0.28 -10.88
N ARG A 41 4.70 0.36 -10.50
CA ARG A 41 4.71 1.48 -9.57
C ARG A 41 3.84 1.20 -8.36
N PHE A 42 4.35 1.60 -7.21
CA PHE A 42 3.65 1.56 -5.93
C PHE A 42 3.46 2.98 -5.42
N PHE A 43 2.24 3.33 -4.99
CA PHE A 43 1.98 4.59 -4.32
C PHE A 43 2.39 4.45 -2.86
N ARG A 44 3.60 4.91 -2.54
CA ARG A 44 4.11 4.98 -1.19
C ARG A 44 3.52 6.20 -0.51
N HIS A 45 2.70 5.98 0.52
CA HIS A 45 2.15 7.04 1.36
C HIS A 45 2.95 7.14 2.66
N GLY A 46 3.57 8.30 2.91
CA GLY A 46 4.32 8.56 4.12
C GLY A 46 3.42 8.75 5.35
N TRP A 47 3.97 8.63 6.56
CA TRP A 47 3.19 8.66 7.80
C TRP A 47 2.70 10.06 8.20
N GLN A 48 3.56 11.08 8.09
CA GLN A 48 3.27 12.41 8.62
C GLN A 48 3.44 13.49 7.56
N SER A 49 3.08 14.72 7.90
CA SER A 49 3.05 15.90 7.02
C SER A 49 4.30 16.15 6.17
N TRP A 50 5.48 15.72 6.63
CA TRP A 50 6.76 15.91 5.93
C TRP A 50 7.26 14.65 5.25
N SER A 51 6.58 13.53 5.45
CA SER A 51 6.96 12.26 4.85
C SER A 51 6.77 12.29 3.33
N LEU A 52 7.62 11.56 2.61
CA LEU A 52 7.48 11.43 1.17
C LEU A 52 6.19 10.66 0.83
N THR A 53 5.38 11.23 -0.05
CA THR A 53 4.19 10.58 -0.63
C THR A 53 4.27 10.66 -2.15
N THR A 54 4.54 9.54 -2.81
CA THR A 54 4.74 9.51 -4.27
C THR A 54 4.62 8.10 -4.84
N TRP A 55 4.51 8.02 -6.17
CA TRP A 55 4.70 6.78 -6.91
C TRP A 55 6.19 6.42 -6.98
N VAL A 56 6.55 5.25 -6.46
CA VAL A 56 7.91 4.68 -6.53
C VAL A 56 7.95 3.53 -7.52
N ASP A 57 9.12 3.30 -8.12
CA ASP A 57 9.35 2.19 -9.04
C ASP A 57 9.75 0.94 -8.25
N LEU A 58 8.99 -0.14 -8.42
CA LEU A 58 9.18 -1.42 -7.73
C LEU A 58 10.45 -2.16 -8.16
N ASN A 59 11.10 -1.75 -9.26
CA ASN A 59 12.39 -2.31 -9.67
C ASN A 59 13.56 -1.82 -8.80
N PHE A 60 13.34 -0.78 -7.99
CA PHE A 60 14.36 -0.21 -7.11
C PHE A 60 13.94 -0.32 -5.64
N PRO A 61 14.82 -0.80 -4.74
CA PRO A 61 14.52 -0.83 -3.32
C PRO A 61 14.53 0.59 -2.71
N PRO A 62 13.89 0.77 -1.53
CA PRO A 62 14.07 1.97 -0.72
C PRO A 62 15.55 2.26 -0.45
N LYS A 63 15.90 3.55 -0.46
CA LYS A 63 17.25 4.00 -0.08
C LYS A 63 17.22 4.50 1.37
N PRO A 64 18.23 4.15 2.20
CA PRO A 64 18.29 4.64 3.59
C PRO A 64 18.32 6.17 3.66
N LEU A 65 17.57 6.72 4.62
CA LEU A 65 17.56 8.15 4.91
C LEU A 65 18.71 8.51 5.86
N PHE A 66 19.47 9.55 5.51
CA PHE A 66 20.56 10.09 6.31
C PHE A 66 20.35 11.57 6.65
N PRO A 67 20.92 12.05 7.76
CA PRO A 67 21.58 11.27 8.82
C PRO A 67 20.55 10.49 9.67
N GLU A 68 20.99 9.42 10.33
CA GLU A 68 20.10 8.53 11.12
C GLU A 68 19.35 9.29 12.21
N ALA A 69 20.02 10.26 12.84
CA ALA A 69 19.45 11.13 13.87
C ALA A 69 18.21 11.91 13.39
N ARG A 70 18.00 12.08 12.07
CA ARG A 70 16.81 12.74 11.51
C ARG A 70 15.69 11.79 11.11
N ARG A 71 15.87 10.46 11.16
CA ARG A 71 14.82 9.49 10.81
C ARG A 71 13.53 9.67 11.63
N PRO A 72 13.57 9.84 12.97
CA PRO A 72 12.35 9.96 13.77
C PRO A 72 11.48 11.18 13.46
N GLN A 73 12.08 12.25 12.91
CA GLN A 73 11.34 13.45 12.49
C GLN A 73 10.97 13.42 11.00
N ALA A 74 11.40 12.41 10.24
CA ALA A 74 11.21 12.34 8.80
C ALA A 74 10.00 11.48 8.43
N ASP A 75 9.83 10.32 9.06
CA ASP A 75 8.73 9.39 8.78
C ASP A 75 8.53 8.39 9.93
N ASP A 76 7.61 7.42 9.78
CA ASP A 76 7.55 6.25 10.67
C ASP A 76 8.89 5.50 10.60
N PRO A 77 9.62 5.31 11.72
CA PRO A 77 10.89 4.62 11.72
C PRO A 77 10.85 3.24 11.06
N PHE A 78 9.73 2.50 11.17
CA PHE A 78 9.58 1.21 10.51
C PHE A 78 9.68 1.34 8.98
N LEU A 79 9.05 2.36 8.39
CA LEU A 79 9.07 2.59 6.94
C LEU A 79 10.46 2.94 6.42
N LEU A 80 11.33 3.51 7.27
CA LEU A 80 12.67 3.94 6.90
C LEU A 80 13.73 2.83 7.07
N GLU A 81 13.50 1.88 7.96
CA GLU A 81 14.40 0.73 8.20
C GLU A 81 14.08 -0.49 7.32
N ALA A 82 12.87 -0.58 6.78
CA ALA A 82 12.44 -1.72 5.95
C ALA A 82 13.21 -1.80 4.62
N SER A 83 13.50 -3.04 4.17
CA SER A 83 14.12 -3.30 2.87
C SER A 83 13.12 -3.25 1.70
N GLU A 84 11.82 -3.27 1.99
CA GLU A 84 10.74 -3.22 1.02
C GLU A 84 9.99 -1.88 1.07
N TRP A 85 9.23 -1.60 0.01
CA TRP A 85 8.31 -0.47 0.02
C TRP A 85 7.10 -0.75 0.91
N TRP A 86 6.97 0.07 1.95
CA TRP A 86 5.80 0.13 2.81
C TRP A 86 5.18 1.53 2.77
N GLY A 87 3.88 1.61 3.02
CA GLY A 87 3.12 2.84 3.23
C GLY A 87 2.43 2.88 4.59
N SER A 88 2.11 4.09 5.06
CA SER A 88 1.31 4.30 6.26
C SER A 88 -0.17 4.41 5.90
N GLY A 89 -1.00 3.54 6.48
CA GLY A 89 -2.46 3.51 6.35
C GLY A 89 -2.97 3.03 4.99
N LEU A 90 -2.31 3.38 3.88
CA LEU A 90 -2.71 2.99 2.54
C LEU A 90 -1.51 2.79 1.60
N GLY A 91 -1.76 2.05 0.54
CA GLY A 91 -0.86 1.89 -0.59
C GLY A 91 -1.67 1.56 -1.85
N ALA A 92 -1.04 1.70 -3.01
CA ALA A 92 -1.72 1.36 -4.25
C ALA A 92 -0.75 0.87 -5.32
N LEU A 93 -1.23 0.01 -6.21
CA LEU A 93 -0.48 -0.45 -7.37
C LEU A 93 -1.07 0.14 -8.64
N GLU A 94 -0.20 0.68 -9.49
CA GLU A 94 -0.62 1.15 -10.80
C GLU A 94 -0.66 -0.02 -11.79
N GLY A 95 -1.81 -0.17 -12.43
CA GLY A 95 -2.05 -1.10 -13.53
C GLY A 95 -2.07 -0.40 -14.89
N PRO A 96 -2.46 -1.14 -15.94
CA PRO A 96 -2.59 -0.60 -17.29
C PRO A 96 -3.57 0.59 -17.36
N ASP A 97 -3.35 1.46 -18.34
CA ASP A 97 -4.22 2.61 -18.66
C ASP A 97 -4.44 3.57 -17.47
N GLY A 98 -3.48 3.65 -16.55
CA GLY A 98 -3.55 4.52 -15.37
C GLY A 98 -4.55 4.06 -14.31
N LYS A 99 -5.08 2.84 -14.41
CA LYS A 99 -5.95 2.27 -13.37
C LYS A 99 -5.13 1.94 -12.12
N VAL A 100 -5.77 2.02 -10.96
CA VAL A 100 -5.12 1.82 -9.68
C VAL A 100 -5.86 0.77 -8.86
N LEU A 101 -5.12 -0.20 -8.31
CA LEU A 101 -5.61 -1.08 -7.25
C LEU A 101 -5.17 -0.49 -5.91
N LEU A 102 -6.12 0.05 -5.14
CA LEU A 102 -5.86 0.67 -3.85
C LEU A 102 -6.22 -0.28 -2.70
N LEU A 103 -5.38 -0.31 -1.67
CA LEU A 103 -5.66 -0.93 -0.39
C LEU A 103 -5.42 0.09 0.72
N GLY A 104 -6.47 0.41 1.49
CA GLY A 104 -6.42 1.41 2.55
C GLY A 104 -7.17 0.94 3.79
N ALA A 105 -6.56 1.15 4.96
CA ALA A 105 -7.16 0.83 6.22
C ALA A 105 -8.26 1.83 6.60
N LEU A 106 -9.30 1.33 7.26
CA LEU A 106 -10.38 2.13 7.84
C LEU A 106 -10.24 2.28 9.37
N GLY A 107 -9.11 1.85 9.91
CA GLY A 107 -8.73 1.99 11.32
C GLY A 107 -7.29 2.49 11.44
N GLY A 108 -6.90 2.92 12.65
CA GLY A 108 -5.56 3.44 12.91
C GLY A 108 -4.48 2.36 13.00
N GLY A 109 -3.22 2.76 12.74
CA GLY A 109 -2.04 1.93 12.99
C GLY A 109 -1.71 0.88 11.91
N ALA A 110 -2.36 0.93 10.75
CA ALA A 110 -2.06 0.02 9.65
C ALA A 110 -0.86 0.47 8.82
N ARG A 111 -0.18 -0.51 8.21
CA ARG A 111 0.83 -0.34 7.17
C ARG A 111 0.45 -1.20 5.97
N VAL A 112 0.82 -0.78 4.77
CA VAL A 112 0.48 -1.45 3.50
C VAL A 112 1.73 -1.68 2.67
#